data_AF-A0A834CFK2-F1
#
_entry.id   AF-A0A834CFK2-F1
#
_cell.length_a   1.000
_cell.length_b   1.000
_cell.length_c   1.000
_cell.angle_alpha   90.00
_cell.angle_beta   90.00
_cell.angle_gamma   90.00
#
_symmetry.space_group_name_H-M   'P 1'
#
loop_
_entity.id
_entity.type
_entity.pdbx_description
1 polymer ?
#
loop_
_entity_poly.entity_id
_entity_poly.type
_entity_poly.pdbx_seq_one_letter_code
_entity_poly.pdbx_strand_id
1 'polypeptide(L)'
;MESDHNVKLKDETKRIKSEQEREYRKFQEHLKQKKKEVKQFVGSLPRNTRKESMRQSMSEFQEKKKMDEEEFLTKQKEYLDSRLKEIVNNNKREIAETERDCLNKKQQLIREREATIWDMEEKFYHERHQLLKQQLKDQYFLQRHQLLKKHEMEQNHMQCYNQRMIELLKAGQQQEKSRLPKIQRGEAKTRMAMFKKSLRINSTGSPAEDREKIKQFAQQEEKRQKVERHNQQQKHENQMREMIAQCDGNMRELQQMQNEKCHLLVENETQRLKHLDEQQNQLLKEWKDQLKPRKKALEDELNAKKKEQEAFFGISESMEFNSSLRLSKFVPYQDSSTT
;
A
#
# COMPACT_ATOMS: atom_id res chain seq x y z
N MET A 1 -43.24 9.58 -13.22
CA MET A 1 -43.80 9.39 -11.87
C MET A 1 -44.80 10.46 -11.50
N GLU A 2 -44.42 11.70 -11.17
CA GLU A 2 -45.38 12.74 -10.74
C GLU A 2 -46.46 13.05 -11.80
N SER A 3 -46.08 13.07 -13.09
CA SER A 3 -47.03 13.21 -14.20
C SER A 3 -48.05 12.06 -14.22
N ASP A 4 -47.58 10.81 -14.05
CA ASP A 4 -48.42 9.61 -14.07
C ASP A 4 -49.35 9.57 -12.85
N HIS A 5 -48.86 9.99 -11.67
CA HIS A 5 -49.65 10.16 -10.45
C HIS A 5 -50.79 11.17 -10.65
N ASN A 6 -50.53 12.29 -11.30
CA ASN A 6 -51.54 13.30 -11.63
C ASN A 6 -52.59 12.77 -12.61
N VAL A 7 -52.17 11.99 -13.62
CA VAL A 7 -53.10 11.37 -14.57
C VAL A 7 -54.00 10.36 -13.86
N LYS A 8 -53.43 9.43 -13.08
CA LYS A 8 -54.18 8.44 -12.30
C LYS A 8 -55.20 9.08 -11.35
N LEU A 9 -54.81 10.16 -10.67
CA LEU A 9 -55.70 10.90 -9.77
C LEU A 9 -56.88 11.53 -10.53
N LYS A 10 -56.62 12.15 -11.69
CA LYS A 10 -57.67 12.74 -12.53
C LYS A 10 -58.64 11.69 -13.07
N ASP A 11 -58.12 10.55 -13.53
CA ASP A 11 -58.94 9.48 -14.10
C ASP A 11 -59.81 8.81 -13.04
N GLU A 12 -59.26 8.53 -11.85
CA GLU A 12 -60.06 7.97 -10.76
C GLU A 12 -61.12 8.99 -10.25
N THR A 13 -60.77 10.28 -10.18
CA THR A 13 -61.75 11.35 -9.83
C THR A 13 -62.93 11.35 -10.81
N LYS A 14 -62.65 11.27 -12.12
CA LYS A 14 -63.70 11.21 -13.15
C LYS A 14 -64.54 9.95 -13.02
N ARG A 15 -63.89 8.80 -12.78
CA ARG A 15 -64.56 7.50 -12.60
C ARG A 15 -65.53 7.54 -11.41
N ILE A 16 -65.09 7.97 -10.24
CA ILE A 16 -65.92 8.06 -9.04
C ILE A 16 -67.10 9.01 -9.26
N LYS A 17 -66.87 10.20 -9.86
CA LYS A 17 -67.96 11.14 -10.17
C LYS A 17 -69.01 10.54 -11.11
N SER A 18 -68.58 9.78 -12.12
CA SER A 18 -69.50 9.11 -13.04
C SER A 18 -70.34 8.02 -12.35
N GLU A 19 -69.78 7.34 -11.35
CA GLU A 19 -70.46 6.31 -10.56
C GLU A 19 -71.43 6.94 -9.56
N GLN A 20 -71.00 8.01 -8.90
CA GLN A 20 -71.81 8.85 -8.03
C GLN A 20 -73.07 9.37 -8.74
N GLU A 21 -72.96 9.82 -9.99
CA GLU A 21 -74.10 10.26 -10.78
C GLU A 21 -75.08 9.11 -11.09
N ARG A 22 -74.55 7.91 -11.41
CA ARG A 22 -75.39 6.72 -11.61
C ARG A 22 -76.13 6.31 -10.34
N GLU A 23 -75.45 6.29 -9.20
CA GLU A 23 -76.04 5.97 -7.91
C GLU A 23 -77.07 7.03 -7.47
N TYR A 24 -76.81 8.31 -7.73
CA TYR A 24 -77.75 9.39 -7.44
C TYR A 24 -79.05 9.24 -8.25
N ARG A 25 -78.97 8.85 -9.54
CA ARG A 25 -80.17 8.54 -10.35
C ARG A 25 -80.97 7.39 -9.75
N LYS A 26 -80.32 6.30 -9.34
CA LYS A 26 -80.99 5.16 -8.69
C LYS A 26 -81.68 5.58 -7.38
N PHE A 27 -80.99 6.39 -6.57
CA PHE A 27 -81.52 6.93 -5.33
C PHE A 27 -82.77 7.82 -5.56
N GLN A 28 -82.73 8.70 -6.57
CA GLN A 28 -83.90 9.51 -6.94
C GLN A 28 -85.10 8.66 -7.37
N GLU A 29 -84.88 7.60 -8.16
CA GLU A 29 -85.95 6.67 -8.54
C GLU A 29 -86.52 5.91 -7.31
N HIS A 30 -85.66 5.51 -6.38
CA HIS A 30 -86.09 4.89 -5.12
C HIS A 30 -86.97 5.83 -4.28
N LEU A 31 -86.60 7.12 -4.18
CA LEU A 31 -87.41 8.13 -3.48
C LEU A 31 -88.77 8.37 -4.17
N LYS A 32 -88.80 8.37 -5.52
CA LYS A 32 -90.07 8.45 -6.27
C LYS A 32 -90.97 7.25 -5.97
N GLN A 33 -90.40 6.05 -5.87
CA GLN A 33 -91.14 4.83 -5.56
C GLN A 33 -91.69 4.85 -4.12
N LYS A 34 -90.87 5.19 -3.12
CA LYS A 34 -91.33 5.37 -1.72
C LYS A 34 -92.46 6.41 -1.59
N LYS A 35 -92.40 7.51 -2.35
CA LYS A 35 -93.48 8.51 -2.39
C LYS A 35 -94.81 7.90 -2.88
N LYS A 36 -94.77 6.99 -3.86
CA LYS A 36 -95.98 6.30 -4.35
C LYS A 36 -96.54 5.35 -3.29
N GLU A 37 -95.67 4.62 -2.59
CA GLU A 37 -96.05 3.70 -1.50
C GLU A 37 -96.71 4.43 -0.33
N VAL A 38 -96.17 5.57 0.10
CA VAL A 38 -96.79 6.43 1.13
C VAL A 38 -98.19 6.88 0.71
N LYS A 39 -98.36 7.33 -0.54
CA LYS A 39 -99.68 7.73 -1.07
C LYS A 39 -100.65 6.55 -1.12
N GLN A 40 -100.19 5.37 -1.51
CA GLN A 40 -101.00 4.15 -1.58
C GLN A 40 -101.44 3.69 -0.18
N PHE A 41 -100.53 3.74 0.80
CA PHE A 41 -100.81 3.41 2.20
C PHE A 41 -101.84 4.36 2.83
N VAL A 42 -101.68 5.68 2.66
CA VAL A 42 -102.70 6.63 3.14
C VAL A 42 -104.03 6.43 2.39
N GLY A 43 -103.96 6.06 1.10
CA GLY A 43 -105.12 5.75 0.27
C GLY A 43 -105.95 4.55 0.73
N SER A 44 -105.43 3.65 1.58
CA SER A 44 -106.16 2.50 2.12
C SER A 44 -106.81 2.76 3.49
N LEU A 45 -106.53 3.89 4.14
CA LEU A 45 -107.09 4.27 5.45
C LEU A 45 -108.58 4.65 5.39
N PRO A 46 -109.33 4.70 6.51
CA PRO A 46 -110.72 5.16 6.54
C PRO A 46 -110.90 6.61 6.02
N ARG A 47 -112.01 6.87 5.31
CA ARG A 47 -112.26 8.13 4.58
C ARG A 47 -112.22 9.38 5.48
N ASN A 48 -112.55 9.21 6.77
CA ASN A 48 -112.68 10.28 7.76
C ASN A 48 -111.32 10.77 8.30
N THR A 49 -110.26 9.95 8.21
CA THR A 49 -108.90 10.28 8.69
C THR A 49 -107.91 10.56 7.56
N ARG A 50 -108.22 10.13 6.33
CA ARG A 50 -107.34 10.25 5.14
C ARG A 50 -106.79 11.65 4.89
N LYS A 51 -107.58 12.72 5.06
CA LYS A 51 -107.13 14.08 4.72
C LYS A 51 -106.00 14.54 5.66
N GLU A 52 -106.17 14.27 6.95
CA GLU A 52 -105.19 14.62 7.97
C GLU A 52 -103.96 13.70 7.92
N SER A 53 -104.17 12.38 7.79
CA SER A 53 -103.09 11.41 7.60
C SER A 53 -102.30 11.67 6.31
N MET A 54 -102.93 12.10 5.21
CA MET A 54 -102.21 12.47 3.97
C MET A 54 -101.31 13.68 4.18
N ARG A 55 -101.80 14.68 4.92
CA ARG A 55 -101.01 15.88 5.23
C ARG A 55 -99.82 15.54 6.12
N GLN A 56 -100.04 14.75 7.18
CA GLN A 56 -99.00 14.34 8.11
C GLN A 56 -97.96 13.41 7.45
N SER A 57 -98.39 12.31 6.82
CA SER A 57 -97.47 11.36 6.17
C SER A 57 -96.70 11.96 4.99
N MET A 58 -97.27 12.94 4.27
CA MET A 58 -96.52 13.67 3.24
C MET A 58 -95.48 14.61 3.84
N SER A 59 -95.78 15.27 4.97
CA SER A 59 -94.83 16.12 5.69
C SER A 59 -93.67 15.30 6.26
N GLU A 60 -93.97 14.19 6.94
CA GLU A 60 -92.98 13.25 7.47
C GLU A 60 -92.12 12.64 6.35
N PHE A 61 -92.73 12.26 5.22
CA PHE A 61 -91.99 11.79 4.05
C PHE A 61 -91.06 12.87 3.50
N GLN A 62 -91.46 14.14 3.52
CA GLN A 62 -90.68 15.24 2.96
C GLN A 62 -89.48 15.61 3.84
N GLU A 63 -89.63 15.57 5.17
CA GLU A 63 -88.50 15.67 6.11
C GLU A 63 -87.56 14.48 5.99
N LYS A 64 -88.10 13.25 5.99
CA LYS A 64 -87.28 12.03 5.84
C LYS A 64 -86.54 12.00 4.50
N LYS A 65 -87.21 12.40 3.41
CA LYS A 65 -86.59 12.56 2.09
C LYS A 65 -85.41 13.52 2.16
N LYS A 66 -85.57 14.67 2.82
CA LYS A 66 -84.51 15.68 2.96
C LYS A 66 -83.33 15.12 3.75
N MET A 67 -83.58 14.44 4.88
CA MET A 67 -82.54 13.77 5.67
C MET A 67 -81.81 12.70 4.86
N ASP A 68 -82.54 11.79 4.19
CA ASP A 68 -81.98 10.72 3.37
C ASP A 68 -81.15 11.31 2.19
N GLU A 69 -81.60 12.41 1.58
CA GLU A 69 -80.87 13.15 0.52
C GLU A 69 -79.56 13.76 1.06
N GLU A 70 -79.60 14.41 2.23
CA GLU A 70 -78.42 14.98 2.88
C GLU A 70 -77.41 13.90 3.28
N GLU A 71 -77.87 12.80 3.87
CA GLU A 71 -77.03 11.66 4.25
C GLU A 71 -76.37 11.01 3.02
N PHE A 72 -77.13 10.81 1.94
CA PHE A 72 -76.62 10.23 0.70
C PHE A 72 -75.52 11.09 0.07
N LEU A 73 -75.76 12.40 -0.05
CA LEU A 73 -74.78 13.34 -0.61
C LEU A 73 -73.53 13.45 0.27
N THR A 74 -73.70 13.43 1.59
CA THR A 74 -72.59 13.44 2.54
C THR A 74 -71.73 12.19 2.39
N LYS A 75 -72.34 11.00 2.35
CA LYS A 75 -71.63 9.72 2.13
C LYS A 75 -70.89 9.70 0.80
N GLN A 76 -71.49 10.20 -0.28
CA GLN A 76 -70.79 10.29 -1.56
C GLN A 76 -69.57 11.21 -1.48
N LYS A 77 -69.72 12.39 -0.87
CA LYS A 77 -68.61 13.33 -0.70
C LYS A 77 -67.48 12.73 0.14
N GLU A 78 -67.81 12.13 1.29
CA GLU A 78 -66.85 11.45 2.16
C GLU A 78 -66.13 10.31 1.45
N TYR A 79 -66.84 9.52 0.65
CA TYR A 79 -66.23 8.44 -0.14
C TYR A 79 -65.21 8.99 -1.15
N LEU A 80 -65.58 10.04 -1.90
CA LEU A 80 -64.66 10.67 -2.86
C LEU A 80 -63.44 11.24 -2.15
N ASP A 81 -63.65 12.01 -1.08
CA ASP A 81 -62.56 12.64 -0.33
C ASP A 81 -61.63 11.59 0.28
N SER A 82 -62.17 10.53 0.89
CA SER A 82 -61.38 9.42 1.45
C SER A 82 -60.57 8.72 0.36
N ARG A 83 -61.19 8.43 -0.79
CA ARG A 83 -60.50 7.72 -1.87
C ARG A 83 -59.41 8.57 -2.53
N LEU A 84 -59.64 9.87 -2.70
CA LEU A 84 -58.63 10.79 -3.22
C LEU A 84 -57.47 10.97 -2.23
N LYS A 85 -57.76 11.08 -0.92
CA LYS A 85 -56.74 11.10 0.14
C LYS A 85 -55.88 9.84 0.10
N GLU A 86 -56.48 8.66 -0.06
CA GLU A 86 -55.77 7.40 -0.16
C GLU A 86 -54.80 7.36 -1.36
N ILE A 87 -55.25 7.80 -2.54
CA ILE A 87 -54.41 7.84 -3.74
C ILE A 87 -53.26 8.83 -3.57
N VAL A 88 -53.52 10.02 -3.02
CA VAL A 88 -52.47 11.02 -2.76
C VAL A 88 -51.45 10.47 -1.76
N ASN A 89 -51.89 9.80 -0.70
CA ASN A 89 -51.00 9.18 0.28
C ASN A 89 -50.15 8.06 -0.33
N ASN A 90 -50.74 7.21 -1.18
CA ASN A 90 -49.99 6.17 -1.90
C ASN A 90 -48.96 6.78 -2.86
N ASN A 91 -49.31 7.82 -3.60
CA ASN A 91 -48.37 8.54 -4.48
C ASN A 91 -47.21 9.16 -3.68
N LYS A 92 -47.50 9.80 -2.55
CA LYS A 92 -46.47 10.35 -1.64
C LYS A 92 -45.51 9.25 -1.15
N ARG A 93 -46.05 8.09 -0.77
CA ARG A 93 -45.26 6.93 -0.33
C ARG A 93 -44.35 6.42 -1.44
N GLU A 94 -44.89 6.23 -2.65
CA GLU A 94 -44.13 5.76 -3.81
C GLU A 94 -42.98 6.73 -4.17
N ILE A 95 -43.23 8.04 -4.11
CA ILE A 95 -42.18 9.06 -4.31
C ILE A 95 -41.11 8.94 -3.22
N ALA A 96 -41.50 8.88 -1.95
CA ALA A 96 -40.56 8.78 -0.83
C ALA A 96 -39.70 7.50 -0.89
N GLU A 97 -40.29 6.37 -1.29
CA GLU A 97 -39.58 5.11 -1.51
C GLU A 97 -38.58 5.19 -2.66
N THR A 98 -39.00 5.74 -3.80
CA THR A 98 -38.14 5.87 -4.98
C THR A 98 -36.96 6.81 -4.70
N GLU A 99 -37.22 7.93 -4.02
CA GLU A 99 -36.18 8.88 -3.62
C GLU A 99 -35.20 8.27 -2.62
N ARG A 100 -35.69 7.42 -1.69
CA ARG A 100 -34.83 6.66 -0.77
C ARG A 100 -33.91 5.70 -1.53
N ASP A 101 -34.44 4.99 -2.52
CA ASP A 101 -33.65 4.08 -3.35
C ASP A 101 -32.61 4.81 -4.21
N CYS A 102 -32.98 5.95 -4.78
CA CYS A 102 -32.06 6.83 -5.51
C CYS A 102 -30.94 7.34 -4.59
N LEU A 103 -31.26 7.80 -3.38
CA LEU A 103 -30.26 8.22 -2.41
C LEU A 103 -29.33 7.07 -2.03
N ASN A 104 -29.88 5.89 -1.71
CA ASN A 104 -29.08 4.72 -1.36
C ASN A 104 -28.09 4.34 -2.48
N LYS A 105 -28.55 4.33 -3.73
CA LYS A 105 -27.68 4.09 -4.91
C LYS A 105 -26.59 5.15 -5.02
N LYS A 106 -26.93 6.43 -4.83
CA LYS A 106 -25.95 7.52 -4.83
C LYS A 106 -24.91 7.35 -3.73
N GLN A 107 -25.32 7.01 -2.50
CA GLN A 107 -24.40 6.77 -1.39
C GLN A 107 -23.47 5.61 -1.67
N GLN A 108 -23.99 4.53 -2.27
CA GLN A 108 -23.18 3.36 -2.63
C GLN A 108 -22.07 3.75 -3.64
N LEU A 109 -22.41 4.52 -4.67
CA LEU A 109 -21.41 5.02 -5.63
C LEU A 109 -20.35 5.92 -4.97
N ILE A 110 -20.75 6.75 -4.01
CA ILE A 110 -19.81 7.59 -3.25
C ILE A 110 -18.86 6.71 -2.42
N ARG A 111 -19.38 5.68 -1.73
CA ARG A 111 -18.55 4.73 -0.97
C ARG A 111 -17.58 3.97 -1.86
N GLU A 112 -18.04 3.47 -3.01
CA GLU A 112 -17.21 2.76 -3.99
C GLU A 112 -16.09 3.64 -4.55
N ARG A 113 -16.40 4.90 -4.86
CA ARG A 113 -15.42 5.88 -5.31
C ARG A 113 -14.35 6.13 -4.25
N GLU A 114 -14.75 6.43 -3.01
CA GLU A 114 -13.80 6.69 -1.92
C GLU A 114 -12.97 5.46 -1.56
N ALA A 115 -13.58 4.27 -1.56
CA ALA A 115 -12.85 3.01 -1.38
C ALA A 115 -11.78 2.82 -2.46
N THR A 116 -12.12 3.07 -3.72
CA THR A 116 -11.16 3.00 -4.84
C THR A 116 -10.00 3.97 -4.65
N ILE A 117 -10.27 5.20 -4.20
CA ILE A 117 -9.23 6.20 -3.92
C ILE A 117 -8.29 5.71 -2.82
N TRP A 118 -8.81 5.19 -1.71
CA TRP A 118 -7.98 4.68 -0.62
C TRP A 118 -7.15 3.46 -1.02
N ASP A 119 -7.71 2.56 -1.84
CA ASP A 119 -6.99 1.42 -2.39
C ASP A 119 -5.85 1.86 -3.32
N MET A 120 -6.07 2.90 -4.14
CA MET A 120 -5.04 3.49 -4.99
C MET A 120 -3.96 4.18 -4.16
N GLU A 121 -4.32 4.91 -3.09
CA GLU A 121 -3.37 5.52 -2.15
C GLU A 121 -2.48 4.43 -1.50
N GLU A 122 -3.06 3.34 -1.00
CA GLU A 122 -2.30 2.23 -0.39
C GLU A 122 -1.32 1.58 -1.38
N LYS A 123 -1.79 1.31 -2.61
CA LYS A 123 -0.95 0.77 -3.68
C LYS A 123 0.18 1.72 -4.03
N PHE A 124 -0.09 3.03 -4.11
CA PHE A 124 0.93 4.03 -4.37
C PHE A 124 2.04 4.02 -3.31
N TYR A 125 1.68 3.96 -2.02
CA TYR A 125 2.68 3.84 -0.95
C TYR A 125 3.50 2.55 -1.06
N HIS A 126 2.86 1.44 -1.42
CA HIS A 126 3.54 0.15 -1.61
C HIS A 126 4.52 0.19 -2.79
N GLU A 127 4.07 0.63 -3.97
CA GLU A 127 4.88 0.73 -5.18
C GLU A 127 6.07 1.67 -4.99
N ARG A 128 5.85 2.83 -4.36
CA ARG A 128 6.93 3.77 -4.02
C ARG A 128 7.99 3.11 -3.14
N HIS A 129 7.58 2.34 -2.13
CA HIS A 129 8.52 1.63 -1.28
C HIS A 129 9.33 0.58 -2.04
N GLN A 130 8.67 -0.23 -2.88
CA GLN A 130 9.36 -1.23 -3.69
C GLN A 130 10.39 -0.60 -4.63
N LEU A 131 10.04 0.52 -5.27
CA LEU A 131 10.94 1.24 -6.15
C LEU A 131 12.19 1.75 -5.40
N LEU A 132 11.99 2.40 -4.24
CA LEU A 132 13.11 2.90 -3.42
C LEU A 132 13.98 1.75 -2.90
N LYS A 133 13.37 0.64 -2.48
CA LYS A 133 14.08 -0.55 -2.01
C LYS A 133 14.90 -1.20 -3.13
N GLN A 134 14.35 -1.28 -4.33
CA GLN A 134 15.06 -1.80 -5.50
C GLN A 134 16.24 -0.88 -5.89
N GLN A 135 16.01 0.43 -5.96
CA GLN A 135 17.07 1.40 -6.24
C GLN A 135 18.23 1.31 -5.25
N LEU A 136 17.92 1.15 -3.96
CA LEU A 136 18.94 0.98 -2.92
C LEU A 136 19.75 -0.31 -3.14
N LYS A 137 19.09 -1.42 -3.43
CA LYS A 137 19.75 -2.70 -3.73
C LYS A 137 20.66 -2.61 -4.96
N ASP A 138 20.20 -1.95 -6.01
CA ASP A 138 20.98 -1.77 -7.25
C ASP A 138 22.22 -0.90 -7.00
N GLN A 139 22.10 0.14 -6.17
CA GLN A 139 23.23 0.96 -5.76
C GLN A 139 24.28 0.15 -5.00
N TYR A 140 23.87 -0.65 -4.00
CA TYR A 140 24.80 -1.50 -3.25
C TYR A 140 25.37 -2.63 -4.10
N PHE A 141 24.61 -3.15 -5.06
CA PHE A 141 25.11 -4.11 -6.03
C PHE A 141 26.28 -3.54 -6.85
N LEU A 142 26.12 -2.31 -7.35
CA LEU A 142 27.19 -1.61 -8.05
C LEU A 142 28.40 -1.34 -7.14
N GLN A 143 28.17 -0.91 -5.90
CA GLN A 143 29.24 -0.68 -4.92
C GLN A 143 30.03 -1.96 -4.62
N ARG A 144 29.35 -3.10 -4.42
CA ARG A 144 30.01 -4.41 -4.23
C ARG A 144 30.85 -4.78 -5.45
N HIS A 145 30.31 -4.62 -6.66
CA HIS A 145 31.03 -4.92 -7.89
C HIS A 145 32.29 -4.05 -8.05
N GLN A 146 32.18 -2.75 -7.81
CA GLN A 146 33.32 -1.82 -7.86
C GLN A 146 34.38 -2.13 -6.79
N LEU A 147 33.95 -2.49 -5.58
CA LEU A 147 34.84 -2.88 -4.49
C LEU A 147 35.65 -4.12 -4.86
N LEU A 148 35.01 -5.15 -5.40
CA LEU A 148 35.69 -6.38 -5.85
C LEU A 148 36.72 -6.09 -6.95
N LYS A 149 36.37 -5.24 -7.92
CA LYS A 149 37.30 -4.82 -8.97
C LYS A 149 38.52 -4.07 -8.41
N LYS A 150 38.30 -3.24 -7.39
CA LYS A 150 39.40 -2.57 -6.66
C LYS A 150 40.26 -3.58 -5.92
N HIS A 151 39.65 -4.56 -5.26
CA HIS A 151 40.37 -5.62 -4.55
C HIS A 151 41.26 -6.44 -5.48
N GLU A 152 40.78 -6.78 -6.68
CA GLU A 152 41.57 -7.47 -7.70
C GLU A 152 42.81 -6.67 -8.11
N MET A 153 42.66 -5.35 -8.32
CA MET A 153 43.80 -4.47 -8.63
C MET A 153 44.81 -4.39 -7.47
N GLU A 154 44.33 -4.26 -6.23
CA GLU A 154 45.17 -4.23 -5.03
C GLU A 154 45.94 -5.56 -4.85
N GLN A 155 45.30 -6.70 -5.08
CA GLN A 155 45.93 -8.02 -5.02
C GLN A 155 47.02 -8.16 -6.09
N ASN A 156 46.72 -7.80 -7.33
CA ASN A 156 47.70 -7.82 -8.42
C ASN A 156 48.91 -6.93 -8.12
N HIS A 157 48.68 -5.73 -7.57
CA HIS A 157 49.76 -4.85 -7.16
C HIS A 157 50.63 -5.47 -6.07
N MET A 158 50.02 -6.07 -5.04
CA MET A 158 50.73 -6.73 -3.95
C MET A 158 51.54 -7.94 -4.43
N GLN A 159 50.98 -8.75 -5.34
CA GLN A 159 51.69 -9.87 -5.95
C GLN A 159 52.93 -9.40 -6.72
N CYS A 160 52.79 -8.38 -7.57
CA CYS A 160 53.91 -7.77 -8.30
C CYS A 160 54.97 -7.20 -7.35
N TYR A 161 54.56 -6.53 -6.28
CA TYR A 161 55.48 -6.00 -5.26
C TYR A 161 56.28 -7.11 -4.58
N ASN A 162 55.59 -8.14 -4.06
CA ASN A 162 56.21 -9.29 -3.39
C ASN A 162 57.17 -10.03 -4.32
N GLN A 163 56.77 -10.27 -5.58
CA GLN A 163 57.63 -10.90 -6.59
C GLN A 163 58.91 -10.11 -6.82
N ARG A 164 58.82 -8.78 -6.95
CA ARG A 164 59.98 -7.90 -7.10
C ARG A 164 60.92 -7.98 -5.89
N MET A 165 60.38 -8.06 -4.67
CA MET A 165 61.20 -8.19 -3.46
C MET A 165 61.98 -9.51 -3.43
N ILE A 166 61.35 -10.62 -3.84
CA ILE A 166 62.00 -11.92 -3.99
C ILE A 166 63.12 -11.86 -5.04
N GLU A 167 62.87 -11.24 -6.19
CA GLU A 167 63.85 -11.09 -7.26
C GLU A 167 65.07 -10.26 -6.85
N LEU A 168 64.85 -9.16 -6.13
CA LEU A 168 65.93 -8.33 -5.58
C LEU A 168 66.82 -9.13 -4.61
N LEU A 169 66.21 -9.93 -3.72
CA LEU A 169 66.96 -10.81 -2.83
C LEU A 169 67.77 -11.85 -3.60
N LYS A 170 67.16 -12.53 -4.59
CA LYS A 170 67.84 -13.51 -5.44
C LYS A 170 69.01 -12.89 -6.20
N ALA A 171 68.85 -11.70 -6.75
CA ALA A 171 69.90 -10.98 -7.45
C ALA A 171 71.09 -10.66 -6.52
N GLY A 172 70.83 -10.21 -5.30
CA GLY A 172 71.85 -10.00 -4.27
C GLY A 172 72.60 -11.28 -3.91
N GLN A 173 71.86 -12.36 -3.63
CA GLN A 173 72.44 -13.68 -3.33
C GLN A 173 73.32 -14.20 -4.49
N GLN A 174 72.88 -14.02 -5.72
CA GLN A 174 73.65 -14.42 -6.91
C GLN A 174 74.96 -13.63 -7.04
N GLN A 175 74.92 -12.32 -6.77
CA GLN A 175 76.12 -11.48 -6.76
C GLN A 175 77.11 -11.94 -5.68
N GLU A 176 76.63 -12.20 -4.46
CA GLU A 176 77.46 -12.71 -3.36
C GLU A 176 78.10 -14.06 -3.71
N LYS A 177 77.31 -15.01 -4.25
CA LYS A 177 77.79 -16.33 -4.70
C LYS A 177 78.88 -16.21 -5.76
N SER A 178 78.72 -15.29 -6.72
CA SER A 178 79.70 -15.09 -7.79
C SER A 178 81.03 -14.52 -7.30
N ARG A 179 81.01 -13.68 -6.24
CA ARG A 179 82.20 -13.02 -5.70
C ARG A 179 82.98 -13.90 -4.72
N LEU A 180 82.29 -14.75 -3.96
CA LEU A 180 82.89 -15.55 -2.89
C LEU A 180 84.12 -16.38 -3.34
N PRO A 181 84.11 -17.11 -4.48
CA PRO A 181 85.27 -17.89 -4.90
C PRO A 181 86.51 -17.03 -5.21
N LYS A 182 86.31 -15.79 -5.67
CA LYS A 182 87.43 -14.85 -5.91
C LYS A 182 88.01 -14.37 -4.59
N ILE A 183 87.15 -14.06 -3.61
CA ILE A 183 87.55 -13.65 -2.26
C ILE A 183 88.32 -14.80 -1.57
N GLN A 184 87.75 -16.01 -1.54
CA GLN A 184 88.37 -17.19 -0.94
C GLN A 184 89.77 -17.49 -1.53
N ARG A 185 89.94 -17.36 -2.86
CA ARG A 185 91.25 -17.52 -3.49
C ARG A 185 92.26 -16.46 -3.06
N GLY A 186 91.84 -15.20 -2.93
CA GLY A 186 92.70 -14.11 -2.45
C GLY A 186 93.13 -14.30 -0.99
N GLU A 187 92.18 -14.69 -0.13
CA GLU A 187 92.46 -14.98 1.28
C GLU A 187 93.37 -16.19 1.46
N ALA A 188 93.12 -17.28 0.74
CA ALA A 188 93.95 -18.48 0.83
C ALA A 188 95.39 -18.22 0.41
N LYS A 189 95.61 -17.41 -0.64
CA LYS A 189 96.95 -16.96 -1.03
C LYS A 189 97.63 -16.19 0.11
N THR A 190 96.91 -15.26 0.73
CA THR A 190 97.42 -14.44 1.84
C THR A 190 97.75 -15.30 3.06
N ARG A 191 96.83 -16.18 3.47
CA ARG A 191 97.02 -17.10 4.61
C ARG A 191 98.16 -18.09 4.36
N MET A 192 98.27 -18.65 3.15
CA MET A 192 99.39 -19.52 2.75
C MET A 192 100.74 -18.78 2.80
N ALA A 193 100.79 -17.52 2.35
CA ALA A 193 102.01 -16.71 2.44
C ALA A 193 102.41 -16.45 3.89
N MET A 194 101.45 -16.12 4.75
CA MET A 194 101.69 -15.96 6.19
C MET A 194 102.15 -17.27 6.85
N PHE A 195 101.53 -18.39 6.53
CA PHE A 195 101.91 -19.71 7.05
C PHE A 195 103.34 -20.09 6.62
N LYS A 196 103.69 -19.91 5.34
CA LYS A 196 105.06 -20.12 4.84
C LYS A 196 106.08 -19.20 5.50
N LYS A 197 105.71 -17.96 5.83
CA LYS A 197 106.58 -17.03 6.58
C LYS A 197 106.78 -17.50 8.02
N SER A 198 105.70 -17.94 8.70
CA SER A 198 105.77 -18.51 10.05
C SER A 198 106.63 -19.78 10.11
N LEU A 199 106.46 -20.70 9.13
CA LEU A 199 107.29 -21.89 9.02
C LEU A 199 108.78 -21.55 8.85
N ARG A 200 109.13 -20.54 8.04
CA ARG A 200 110.54 -20.13 7.89
C ARG A 200 111.17 -19.60 9.17
N ILE A 201 110.38 -19.04 10.08
CA ILE A 201 110.87 -18.46 11.34
C ILE A 201 110.94 -19.52 12.44
N ASN A 202 109.98 -20.46 12.48
CA ASN A 202 109.77 -21.37 13.60
C ASN A 202 110.06 -22.85 13.29
N SER A 203 110.44 -23.22 12.05
CA SER A 203 110.67 -24.63 11.71
C SER A 203 112.02 -25.13 12.21
N THR A 204 111.99 -26.25 12.93
CA THR A 204 113.15 -27.03 13.39
C THR A 204 113.23 -28.40 12.71
N GLY A 205 112.40 -28.64 11.69
CA GLY A 205 112.25 -29.93 11.01
C GLY A 205 112.97 -30.04 9.67
N SER A 206 112.91 -31.23 9.07
CA SER A 206 113.48 -31.50 7.75
C SER A 206 112.69 -30.80 6.63
N PRO A 207 113.31 -30.44 5.49
CA PRO A 207 112.60 -29.92 4.32
C PRO A 207 111.44 -30.80 3.82
N ALA A 208 111.44 -32.11 4.10
CA ALA A 208 110.33 -33.01 3.81
C ALA A 208 109.12 -32.80 4.74
N GLU A 209 109.37 -32.55 6.03
CA GLU A 209 108.34 -32.30 7.04
C GLU A 209 107.66 -30.95 6.80
N ASP A 210 108.42 -29.94 6.37
CA ASP A 210 107.87 -28.63 6.00
C ASP A 210 106.94 -28.70 4.77
N ARG A 211 107.28 -29.54 3.79
CA ARG A 211 106.40 -29.80 2.63
C ARG A 211 105.08 -30.44 3.07
N GLU A 212 105.14 -31.39 4.00
CA GLU A 212 103.94 -32.05 4.51
C GLU A 212 103.07 -31.08 5.35
N LYS A 213 103.68 -30.23 6.18
CA LYS A 213 102.96 -29.17 6.91
C LYS A 213 102.26 -28.18 5.97
N ILE A 214 102.91 -27.80 4.86
CA ILE A 214 102.29 -26.95 3.83
C ILE A 214 101.09 -27.65 3.17
N LYS A 215 101.19 -28.94 2.90
CA LYS A 215 100.09 -29.75 2.32
C LYS A 215 98.91 -29.86 3.29
N GLN A 216 99.17 -30.14 4.56
CA GLN A 216 98.14 -30.20 5.60
C GLN A 216 97.43 -28.85 5.77
N PHE A 217 98.18 -27.74 5.77
CA PHE A 217 97.59 -26.39 5.81
C PHE A 217 96.70 -26.11 4.58
N ALA A 218 97.13 -26.51 3.38
CA ALA A 218 96.32 -26.36 2.17
C ALA A 218 95.00 -27.17 2.26
N GLN A 219 95.04 -28.40 2.77
CA GLN A 219 93.85 -29.23 3.00
C GLN A 219 92.92 -28.63 4.06
N GLN A 220 93.48 -28.07 5.14
CA GLN A 220 92.71 -27.40 6.18
C GLN A 220 92.03 -26.13 5.65
N GLU A 221 92.74 -25.35 4.84
CA GLU A 221 92.20 -24.15 4.18
C GLU A 221 91.08 -24.51 3.19
N GLU A 222 91.21 -25.60 2.44
CA GLU A 222 90.15 -26.10 1.56
C GLU A 222 88.90 -26.52 2.35
N LYS A 223 89.07 -27.24 3.47
CA LYS A 223 87.96 -27.58 4.38
C LYS A 223 87.27 -26.32 4.91
N ARG A 224 88.03 -25.30 5.33
CA ARG A 224 87.49 -24.02 5.79
C ARG A 224 86.64 -23.34 4.71
N GLN A 225 87.14 -23.27 3.48
CA GLN A 225 86.41 -22.69 2.36
C GLN A 225 85.12 -23.45 2.04
N LYS A 226 85.13 -24.78 2.16
CA LYS A 226 83.93 -25.61 1.95
C LYS A 226 82.86 -25.32 3.01
N VAL A 227 83.25 -25.21 4.29
CA VAL A 227 82.34 -24.85 5.39
C VAL A 227 81.78 -23.43 5.19
N GLU A 228 82.61 -22.47 4.81
CA GLU A 228 82.18 -21.10 4.53
C GLU A 228 81.15 -21.02 3.38
N ARG A 229 81.37 -21.78 2.30
CA ARG A 229 80.37 -21.88 1.21
C ARG A 229 79.06 -22.50 1.69
N HIS A 230 79.13 -23.52 2.53
CA HIS A 230 77.94 -24.16 3.10
C HIS A 230 77.15 -23.18 4.00
N ASN A 231 77.85 -22.47 4.89
CA ASN A 231 77.23 -21.47 5.77
C ASN A 231 76.59 -20.32 4.96
N GLN A 232 77.24 -19.87 3.89
CA GLN A 232 76.65 -18.86 2.99
C GLN A 232 75.37 -19.38 2.34
N GLN A 233 75.38 -20.62 1.82
CA GLN A 233 74.20 -21.24 1.22
C GLN A 233 73.05 -21.35 2.23
N GLN A 234 73.33 -21.81 3.45
CA GLN A 234 72.33 -21.93 4.50
C GLN A 234 71.74 -20.56 4.89
N LYS A 235 72.58 -19.51 4.96
CA LYS A 235 72.12 -18.14 5.19
C LYS A 235 71.17 -17.68 4.08
N HIS A 236 71.51 -17.93 2.82
CA HIS A 236 70.67 -17.57 1.67
C HIS A 236 69.32 -18.31 1.69
N GLU A 237 69.32 -19.60 2.06
CA GLU A 237 68.09 -20.40 2.20
C GLU A 237 67.18 -19.88 3.32
N ASN A 238 67.75 -19.52 4.48
CA ASN A 238 66.99 -18.96 5.59
C ASN A 238 66.37 -17.61 5.21
N GLN A 239 67.14 -16.71 4.60
CA GLN A 239 66.63 -15.42 4.11
C GLN A 239 65.53 -15.59 3.06
N MET A 240 65.64 -16.59 2.18
CA MET A 240 64.60 -16.88 1.19
C MET A 240 63.31 -17.34 1.87
N ARG A 241 63.41 -18.20 2.88
CA ARG A 241 62.25 -18.69 3.64
C ARG A 241 61.55 -17.54 4.36
N GLU A 242 62.31 -16.66 5.01
CA GLU A 242 61.77 -15.47 5.68
C GLU A 242 61.10 -14.51 4.70
N MET A 243 61.71 -14.27 3.53
CA MET A 243 61.14 -13.42 2.49
C MET A 243 59.81 -13.96 1.95
N ILE A 244 59.75 -15.27 1.69
CA ILE A 244 58.50 -15.93 1.27
C ILE A 244 57.44 -15.81 2.37
N ALA A 245 57.79 -16.09 3.62
CA ALA A 245 56.87 -15.98 4.74
C ALA A 245 56.33 -14.54 4.92
N GLN A 246 57.17 -13.53 4.69
CA GLN A 246 56.76 -12.12 4.69
C GLN A 246 55.81 -11.81 3.52
N CYS A 247 56.11 -12.28 2.30
CA CYS A 247 55.24 -12.10 1.14
C CYS A 247 53.85 -12.73 1.37
N ASP A 248 53.82 -13.93 1.95
CA ASP A 248 52.58 -14.61 2.32
C ASP A 248 51.84 -13.85 3.43
N GLY A 249 52.57 -13.28 4.39
CA GLY A 249 52.02 -12.40 5.43
C GLY A 249 51.31 -11.19 4.84
N ASN A 250 51.99 -10.45 3.96
CA ASN A 250 51.44 -9.28 3.26
C ASN A 250 50.15 -9.64 2.50
N MET A 251 50.11 -10.82 1.86
CA MET A 251 48.93 -11.27 1.12
C MET A 251 47.75 -11.59 2.06
N ARG A 252 48.01 -12.26 3.19
CA ARG A 252 46.99 -12.57 4.19
C ARG A 252 46.40 -11.32 4.83
N GLU A 253 47.25 -10.36 5.22
CA GLU A 253 46.81 -9.08 5.79
C GLU A 253 45.96 -8.30 4.80
N LEU A 254 46.38 -8.21 3.53
CA LEU A 254 45.59 -7.58 2.49
C LEU A 254 44.22 -8.25 2.33
N GLN A 255 44.17 -9.58 2.27
CA GLN A 255 42.93 -10.33 2.16
C GLN A 255 42.01 -10.10 3.37
N GLN A 256 42.56 -10.03 4.59
CA GLN A 256 41.79 -9.72 5.78
C GLN A 256 41.14 -8.34 5.68
N MET A 257 41.93 -7.30 5.33
CA MET A 257 41.41 -5.95 5.16
C MET A 257 40.32 -5.87 4.08
N GLN A 258 40.46 -6.65 3.00
CA GLN A 258 39.44 -6.75 1.94
C GLN A 258 38.15 -7.42 2.42
N ASN A 259 38.25 -8.48 3.23
CA ASN A 259 37.10 -9.14 3.82
C ASN A 259 36.35 -8.20 4.79
N GLU A 260 37.07 -7.46 5.63
CA GLU A 260 36.50 -6.48 6.55
C GLU A 260 35.74 -5.38 5.79
N LYS A 261 36.31 -4.85 4.70
CA LYS A 261 35.62 -3.88 3.81
C LYS A 261 34.32 -4.45 3.24
N CYS A 262 34.33 -5.71 2.77
CA CYS A 262 33.13 -6.37 2.26
C CYS A 262 32.06 -6.56 3.36
N HIS A 263 32.46 -6.99 4.55
CA HIS A 263 31.57 -7.15 5.69
C HIS A 263 30.89 -5.83 6.07
N LEU A 264 31.67 -4.76 6.22
CA LEU A 264 31.15 -3.43 6.56
C LEU A 264 30.17 -2.92 5.48
N LEU A 265 30.44 -3.18 4.21
CA LEU A 265 29.55 -2.78 3.12
C LEU A 265 28.19 -3.50 3.20
N VAL A 266 28.20 -4.81 3.45
CA VAL A 266 26.97 -5.62 3.59
C VAL A 266 26.20 -5.26 4.86
N GLU A 267 26.91 -5.01 5.97
CA GLU A 267 26.28 -4.54 7.21
C GLU A 267 25.60 -3.20 7.00
N ASN A 268 26.27 -2.26 6.32
CA ASN A 268 25.71 -0.95 6.01
C ASN A 268 24.48 -1.04 5.10
N GLU A 269 24.52 -1.87 4.06
CA GLU A 269 23.37 -2.17 3.20
C GLU A 269 22.19 -2.70 4.01
N THR A 270 22.44 -3.67 4.89
CA THR A 270 21.42 -4.28 5.75
C THR A 270 20.77 -3.25 6.67
N GLN A 271 21.59 -2.41 7.31
CA GLN A 271 21.11 -1.33 8.18
C GLN A 271 20.27 -0.31 7.40
N ARG A 272 20.70 0.07 6.19
CA ARG A 272 19.96 1.01 5.33
C ARG A 272 18.62 0.45 4.85
N LEU A 273 18.59 -0.82 4.44
CA LEU A 273 17.34 -1.49 4.06
C LEU A 273 16.37 -1.58 5.24
N LYS A 274 16.87 -1.94 6.43
CA LYS A 274 16.08 -1.97 7.65
C LYS A 274 15.49 -0.59 7.98
N HIS A 275 16.31 0.46 7.92
CA HIS A 275 15.84 1.82 8.17
C HIS A 275 14.77 2.27 7.15
N LEU A 276 14.94 1.93 5.88
CA LEU A 276 13.95 2.22 4.84
C LEU A 276 12.62 1.50 5.10
N ASP A 277 12.68 0.23 5.51
CA ASP A 277 11.48 -0.56 5.88
C ASP A 277 10.78 0.03 7.11
N GLU A 278 11.54 0.47 8.13
CA GLU A 278 11.01 1.14 9.32
C GLU A 278 10.33 2.48 8.99
N GLN A 279 10.96 3.32 8.15
CA GLN A 279 10.37 4.57 7.68
C GLN A 279 9.07 4.32 6.91
N GLN A 280 9.03 3.32 6.03
CA GLN A 280 7.81 2.96 5.30
C GLN A 280 6.69 2.51 6.23
N ASN A 281 7.01 1.67 7.23
CA ASN A 281 6.02 1.20 8.18
C ASN A 281 5.42 2.36 9.00
N GLN A 282 6.25 3.34 9.36
CA GLN A 282 5.79 4.54 10.05
C GLN A 282 4.87 5.39 9.15
N LEU A 283 5.24 5.61 7.89
CA LEU A 283 4.40 6.34 6.92
C LEU A 283 3.05 5.64 6.69
N LEU A 284 3.03 4.32 6.55
CA LEU A 284 1.78 3.55 6.40
C LEU A 284 0.91 3.63 7.65
N LYS A 285 1.51 3.65 8.84
CA LYS A 285 0.79 3.84 10.10
C LYS A 285 0.13 5.21 10.16
N GLU A 286 0.88 6.26 9.85
CA GLU A 286 0.38 7.64 9.81
C GLU A 286 -0.75 7.81 8.79
N TRP A 287 -0.58 7.26 7.58
CA TRP A 287 -1.64 7.27 6.56
C TRP A 287 -2.90 6.54 7.03
N LYS A 288 -2.77 5.36 7.65
CA LYS A 288 -3.91 4.62 8.22
C LYS A 288 -4.61 5.40 9.34
N ASP A 289 -3.85 6.12 10.15
CA ASP A 289 -4.40 6.95 11.22
C ASP A 289 -5.12 8.18 10.67
N GLN A 290 -4.66 8.77 9.57
CA GLN A 290 -5.36 9.83 8.83
C GLN A 290 -6.59 9.33 8.05
N LEU A 291 -6.58 8.06 7.63
CA LEU A 291 -7.68 7.45 6.90
C LEU A 291 -8.92 7.22 7.78
N LYS A 292 -8.74 6.88 9.06
CA LYS A 292 -9.84 6.66 10.02
C LYS A 292 -10.81 7.86 10.13
N PRO A 293 -10.36 9.11 10.39
CA PRO A 293 -11.24 10.25 10.47
C PRO A 293 -11.87 10.61 9.11
N ARG A 294 -11.16 10.42 7.98
CA ARG A 294 -11.74 10.60 6.63
C ARG A 294 -12.92 9.66 6.40
N LYS A 295 -12.75 8.37 6.70
CA LYS A 295 -13.81 7.34 6.65
C LYS A 295 -15.01 7.74 7.49
N LYS A 296 -14.77 8.20 8.72
CA LYS A 296 -15.83 8.62 9.62
C LYS A 296 -16.58 9.85 9.09
N ALA A 297 -15.87 10.88 8.64
CA ALA A 297 -16.48 12.09 8.10
C ALA A 297 -17.37 11.79 6.88
N LEU A 298 -16.91 10.88 6.00
CA LEU A 298 -17.70 10.42 4.86
C LEU A 298 -19.02 9.78 5.31
N GLU A 299 -18.98 8.80 6.22
CA GLU A 299 -20.20 8.15 6.70
C GLU A 299 -21.11 9.10 7.49
N ASP A 300 -20.55 10.04 8.25
CA ASP A 300 -21.33 11.07 8.94
C ASP A 300 -22.08 11.98 7.94
N GLU A 301 -21.46 12.37 6.82
CA GLU A 301 -22.10 13.14 5.75
C GLU A 301 -23.21 12.35 5.05
N LEU A 302 -22.95 11.09 4.70
CA LEU A 302 -23.95 10.21 4.09
C LEU A 302 -25.16 10.02 5.03
N ASN A 303 -24.91 9.81 6.32
CA ASN A 303 -25.96 9.68 7.32
C ASN A 303 -26.74 10.99 7.52
N ALA A 304 -26.07 12.14 7.50
CA ALA A 304 -26.74 13.44 7.58
C ALA A 304 -27.70 13.64 6.40
N LYS A 305 -27.28 13.32 5.17
CA LYS A 305 -28.13 13.39 3.98
C LYS A 305 -29.33 12.45 4.04
N LYS A 306 -29.14 11.25 4.60
CA LYS A 306 -30.25 10.32 4.84
C LYS A 306 -31.27 10.88 5.83
N LYS A 307 -30.82 11.43 6.96
CA LYS A 307 -31.68 12.09 7.96
C LYS A 307 -32.42 13.30 7.38
N GLU A 308 -31.75 14.09 6.55
CA GLU A 308 -32.35 15.24 5.85
C GLU A 308 -33.50 14.80 4.93
N GLN A 309 -33.30 13.72 4.15
CA GLN A 309 -34.33 13.15 3.30
C GLN A 309 -35.49 12.55 4.12
N GLU A 310 -35.19 11.80 5.18
CA GLU A 310 -36.19 11.26 6.09
C GLU A 310 -37.03 12.36 6.76
N ALA A 311 -36.40 13.48 7.16
CA ALA A 311 -37.13 14.64 7.68
C ALA A 311 -38.03 15.29 6.62
N PHE A 312 -37.53 15.43 5.39
CA PHE A 312 -38.30 16.01 4.28
C PHE A 312 -39.57 15.20 3.96
N PHE A 313 -39.47 13.87 3.90
CA PHE A 313 -40.63 13.00 3.62
C PHE A 313 -41.44 12.63 4.86
N GLY A 314 -40.82 12.52 6.04
CA GLY A 314 -41.47 12.16 7.31
C GLY A 314 -42.36 13.28 7.88
N ILE A 315 -42.02 14.55 7.66
CA ILE A 315 -42.90 15.68 8.03
C ILE A 315 -44.14 15.74 7.12
N SER A 316 -44.06 15.19 5.90
CA SER A 316 -45.19 15.13 4.94
C SER A 316 -46.29 14.14 5.35
N GLU A 317 -46.00 13.21 6.28
CA GLU A 317 -46.97 12.27 6.85
C GLU A 317 -47.74 12.85 8.05
N SER A 318 -47.19 13.83 8.79
CA SER A 318 -47.80 14.36 10.03
C SER A 318 -48.58 15.66 9.85
N MET A 319 -48.47 16.35 8.71
CA MET A 319 -49.26 17.53 8.39
C MET A 319 -50.20 17.25 7.22
N GLU A 320 -51.50 17.17 7.53
CA GLU A 320 -52.56 17.46 6.55
C GLU A 320 -52.40 18.91 6.09
N PHE A 321 -51.49 19.18 5.15
CA PHE A 321 -51.35 20.50 4.56
C PHE A 321 -52.13 20.61 3.26
N ASN A 322 -53.04 21.57 3.29
CA ASN A 322 -53.78 22.13 2.17
C ASN A 322 -52.93 22.21 0.90
N SER A 323 -53.55 21.76 -0.19
CA SER A 323 -53.09 21.97 -1.56
C SER A 323 -52.95 23.46 -1.86
N SER A 324 -51.78 24.02 -1.62
CA SER A 324 -51.33 25.24 -2.28
C SER A 324 -49.81 25.35 -2.22
N LEU A 325 -49.21 25.12 -3.38
CA LEU A 325 -48.01 25.79 -3.85
C LEU A 325 -46.72 25.56 -3.03
N ARG A 326 -45.91 24.58 -3.45
CA ARG A 326 -44.55 24.87 -3.92
C ARG A 326 -44.16 23.85 -4.98
N LEU A 327 -44.06 24.33 -6.22
CA LEU A 327 -43.30 23.66 -7.28
C LEU A 327 -41.87 23.46 -6.72
N SER A 328 -41.44 22.20 -6.62
CA SER A 328 -40.05 21.86 -6.31
C SER A 328 -39.16 22.45 -7.41
N LYS A 329 -38.49 23.56 -7.12
CA LYS A 329 -37.45 24.07 -8.01
C LYS A 329 -36.23 23.18 -7.81
N PHE A 330 -36.01 22.31 -8.80
CA PHE A 330 -34.74 21.64 -9.03
C PHE A 330 -33.62 22.67 -8.91
N VAL A 331 -32.79 22.54 -7.88
CA VAL A 331 -31.57 23.36 -7.75
C VAL A 331 -30.57 22.79 -8.75
N PRO A 332 -30.03 23.58 -9.70
CA PRO A 332 -29.00 23.09 -10.59
C PRO A 332 -27.76 22.70 -9.79
N TYR A 333 -27.25 21.51 -10.08
CA TYR A 333 -25.96 21.03 -9.58
C TYR A 333 -24.88 22.01 -10.03
N GLN A 334 -24.21 22.68 -9.09
CA GLN A 334 -22.97 23.41 -9.37
C GLN A 334 -21.79 22.46 -9.18
N ASP A 335 -21.10 22.19 -10.28
CA ASP A 335 -19.81 21.49 -10.27
C ASP A 335 -18.83 22.23 -9.37
N SER A 336 -18.45 21.60 -8.26
CA SER A 336 -17.37 22.07 -7.38
C SER A 336 -16.04 21.49 -7.88
N SER A 337 -15.72 21.72 -9.15
CA SER A 337 -14.42 21.35 -9.75
C SER A 337 -13.75 22.59 -10.31
N THR A 338 -13.37 23.50 -9.43
CA THR A 338 -12.32 24.49 -9.69
C THR A 338 -11.72 24.93 -8.36
N THR A 339 -10.69 24.22 -7.90
CA THR A 339 -9.40 24.74 -7.42
C THR A 339 -8.52 23.56 -7.07
#